data_AF-A0A942DIT5-F1
#
_entry.id   AF-A0A942DIT5-F1
#
_cell.length_a   1.000
_cell.length_b   1.000
_cell.length_c   1.000
_cell.angle_alpha   90.00
_cell.angle_beta   90.00
_cell.angle_gamma   90.00
#
_symmetry.space_group_name_H-M   'P 1'
#
loop_
_entity.id
_entity.type
_entity.pdbx_description
1 polymer ?
#
loop_
_entity_poly.entity_id
_entity_poly.type
_entity_poly.pdbx_seq_one_letter_code
_entity_poly.pdbx_strand_id
1 'polypeptide(L)'
;MTDVKVNIYTPTAQHVGYFLNPEVESFPDGDYEISGRFFDELGEAVGKMEFNPEVLPYVADLSDVKGVAHKKLVKVYLQRGRQPIRMSGTGAT
;
A
#
# COMPACT_ATOMS: atom_id res chain seq x y z
N MET A 1 14.93 -12.74 9.96
CA MET A 1 13.57 -12.65 9.39
C MET A 1 13.71 -12.02 8.02
N THR A 2 13.02 -12.53 7.00
CA THR A 2 13.04 -11.92 5.65
C THR A 2 12.25 -10.62 5.69
N ASP A 3 12.82 -9.52 5.21
CA ASP A 3 12.13 -8.24 5.12
C ASP A 3 10.90 -8.37 4.19
N VAL A 4 9.76 -7.89 4.66
CA VAL A 4 8.50 -7.86 3.90
C VAL A 4 8.36 -6.50 3.24
N LYS A 5 8.09 -6.48 1.94
CA LYS A 5 7.83 -5.24 1.19
C LYS A 5 6.41 -5.24 0.66
N VAL A 6 5.74 -4.11 0.80
CA VAL A 6 4.48 -3.84 0.11
C VAL A 6 4.73 -2.74 -0.90
N ASN A 7 4.81 -3.13 -2.18
CA ASN A 7 5.10 -2.20 -3.26
C ASN A 7 3.83 -1.44 -3.66
N ILE A 8 3.97 -0.15 -3.95
CA ILE A 8 2.90 0.73 -4.40
C ILE A 8 3.16 1.15 -5.84
N TYR A 9 2.13 1.06 -6.65
CA TYR A 9 2.15 1.41 -8.07
C TYR A 9 1.04 2.40 -8.41
N THR A 10 1.28 3.23 -9.42
CA THR A 10 0.22 3.99 -10.09
C THR A 10 -0.74 3.04 -10.85
N PRO A 11 -1.92 3.52 -11.27
CA PRO A 11 -2.81 2.76 -12.17
C PRO A 11 -2.12 2.30 -13.48
N THR A 12 -1.12 3.03 -13.93
CA THR A 12 -0.33 2.75 -15.14
C THR A 12 0.86 1.82 -14.89
N ALA A 13 0.91 1.16 -13.72
CA ALA A 13 1.97 0.25 -13.29
C ALA A 13 3.36 0.88 -13.08
N GLN A 14 3.45 2.20 -12.94
CA GLN A 14 4.69 2.85 -12.52
C GLN A 14 4.91 2.63 -11.03
N HIS A 15 6.10 2.18 -10.64
CA HIS A 15 6.47 2.00 -9.25
C HIS A 15 6.65 3.34 -8.55
N VAL A 16 6.00 3.50 -7.40
CA VAL A 16 6.03 4.74 -6.60
C VAL A 16 6.98 4.58 -5.40
N GLY A 17 7.08 3.36 -4.87
CA GLY A 17 7.86 3.03 -3.69
C GLY A 17 7.22 1.90 -2.91
N TYR A 18 7.66 1.68 -1.67
CA TYR A 18 7.24 0.55 -0.87
C TYR A 18 7.18 0.85 0.63
N PHE A 19 6.32 0.11 1.33
CA PHE A 19 6.40 0.00 2.77
C PHE A 19 7.35 -1.15 3.15
N LEU A 20 8.27 -0.89 4.09
CA LEU A 20 9.17 -1.91 4.62
C LEU A 20 8.67 -2.40 5.98
N ASN A 21 8.47 -3.71 6.09
CA ASN A 21 7.93 -4.39 7.26
C ASN A 21 6.66 -3.69 7.81
N PRO A 22 5.64 -3.42 6.98
CA PRO A 22 4.44 -2.73 7.44
C PRO A 22 3.59 -3.61 8.35
N GLU A 23 2.81 -2.94 9.20
CA GLU A 23 1.63 -3.52 9.84
C GLU A 23 0.48 -3.51 8.81
N VAL A 24 -0.16 -4.65 8.62
CA VAL A 24 -1.30 -4.80 7.71
C VAL A 24 -2.50 -5.31 8.50
N GLU A 25 -3.53 -4.47 8.60
CA GLU A 25 -4.80 -4.81 9.23
C GLU A 25 -5.88 -4.97 8.14
N SER A 26 -6.78 -5.95 8.31
CA SER A 26 -7.90 -6.19 7.41
C SER A 26 -9.21 -6.05 8.16
N PHE A 27 -10.17 -5.36 7.57
CA PHE A 27 -11.49 -5.12 8.14
C PHE A 27 -12.55 -6.03 7.50
N PRO A 28 -13.68 -6.28 8.19
CA PRO A 28 -14.74 -7.18 7.71
C PRO A 28 -15.33 -6.82 6.35
N ASP A 29 -15.28 -5.53 5.98
CA ASP A 29 -15.83 -5.01 4.72
C ASP A 29 -14.90 -5.28 3.51
N GLY A 30 -13.79 -5.98 3.70
CA GLY A 30 -12.75 -6.18 2.68
C GLY A 30 -11.81 -4.99 2.54
N ASP A 31 -11.87 -4.06 3.51
CA ASP A 31 -10.94 -2.95 3.59
C ASP A 31 -9.61 -3.38 4.23
N TYR A 32 -8.51 -2.75 3.82
CA TYR A 32 -7.19 -2.94 4.43
C TYR A 32 -6.61 -1.62 4.90
N GLU A 33 -5.82 -1.71 5.97
CA GLU A 33 -4.92 -0.68 6.43
C GLU A 33 -3.49 -1.16 6.37
N ILE A 34 -2.61 -0.31 5.84
CA ILE A 34 -1.18 -0.58 5.74
C ILE A 34 -0.47 0.60 6.41
N SER A 35 0.21 0.33 7.52
CA SER A 35 0.84 1.33 8.36
C SER A 35 2.31 1.00 8.52
N GLY A 36 3.20 1.97 8.31
CA GLY A 36 4.64 1.72 8.39
C GLY A 36 5.50 2.81 7.78
N ARG A 37 6.81 2.55 7.73
CA ARG A 37 7.76 3.44 7.05
C ARG A 37 7.65 3.23 5.55
N PHE A 38 7.46 4.34 4.83
CA PHE A 38 7.46 4.35 3.38
C PHE A 38 8.82 4.78 2.84
N PHE A 39 9.26 4.10 1.80
CA PHE A 39 10.48 4.39 1.05
C PHE A 39 10.12 4.60 -0.41
N ASP A 40 10.75 5.55 -1.08
CA ASP A 40 10.55 5.74 -2.51
C ASP A 40 11.21 4.61 -3.34
N GLU A 41 11.13 4.72 -4.67
CA GLU A 41 11.75 3.78 -5.59
C GLU A 41 13.29 3.70 -5.48
N LEU A 42 13.94 4.75 -4.95
CA LEU A 42 15.38 4.82 -4.73
C LEU A 42 15.79 4.24 -3.35
N GLY A 43 14.81 3.94 -2.50
CA GLY A 43 15.02 3.43 -1.15
C GLY A 43 15.28 4.52 -0.12
N GLU A 44 14.97 5.77 -0.43
CA GLU A 44 15.05 6.87 0.53
C GLU A 44 13.79 6.93 1.39
N ALA A 45 13.97 7.15 2.70
CA ALA A 45 12.84 7.23 3.63
C ALA A 45 12.04 8.50 3.38
N VAL A 46 10.80 8.35 2.92
CA VAL A 46 9.91 9.48 2.64
C VAL A 46 9.14 9.83 3.91
N GLY A 47 9.55 10.90 4.59
CA GLY A 47 8.86 11.38 5.79
C GLY A 47 7.48 12.00 5.51
N LYS A 48 7.25 12.43 4.26
CA LYS A 48 6.00 13.07 3.83
C LYS A 48 5.80 12.82 2.35
N MET A 49 4.94 11.88 2.00
CA MET A 49 4.57 11.70 0.59
C MET A 49 3.64 12.84 0.16
N GLU A 50 3.98 13.49 -0.95
CA GLU A 50 3.06 14.41 -1.63
C GLU A 50 2.24 13.61 -2.63
N PHE A 51 0.94 13.54 -2.40
CA PHE A 51 0.05 12.77 -3.26
C PHE A 51 -0.29 13.54 -4.52
N ASN A 52 -0.23 12.85 -5.66
CA ASN A 52 -0.76 13.38 -6.90
C ASN A 52 -2.25 12.99 -7.01
N PRO A 53 -3.20 13.91 -6.79
CA PRO A 53 -4.63 13.63 -6.88
C PRO A 53 -5.08 13.20 -8.29
N GLU A 54 -4.31 13.54 -9.34
CA GLU A 54 -4.61 13.16 -10.72
C GLU A 54 -4.32 11.69 -11.01
N VAL A 55 -3.51 11.03 -10.16
CA VAL A 55 -3.06 9.65 -10.34
C VAL A 55 -3.88 8.66 -9.48
N LEU A 56 -4.85 9.17 -8.71
CA LEU A 56 -5.66 8.32 -7.86
C LEU A 56 -6.60 7.40 -8.67
N PRO A 57 -6.76 6.14 -8.23
CA PRO A 57 -6.20 5.56 -7.01
C PRO A 57 -5.05 4.56 -7.27
N TYR A 58 -4.13 4.45 -6.31
CA TYR A 58 -2.95 3.57 -6.44
C TYR A 58 -3.30 2.07 -6.29
N VAL A 59 -2.30 1.23 -6.53
CA VAL A 59 -2.33 -0.24 -6.39
C VAL A 59 -1.25 -0.68 -5.42
N ALA A 60 -1.57 -1.58 -4.49
CA ALA A 60 -0.61 -2.17 -3.56
C ALA A 60 -0.43 -3.68 -3.81
N ASP A 61 0.80 -4.15 -3.76
CA ASP A 61 1.17 -5.57 -3.83
C ASP A 61 1.46 -6.12 -2.43
N LEU A 62 0.63 -7.07 -2.00
CA LEU A 62 0.70 -7.77 -0.71
C LEU A 62 1.23 -9.21 -0.86
N SER A 63 1.84 -9.56 -2.00
CA SER A 63 2.31 -10.93 -2.27
C SER A 63 3.22 -11.47 -1.17
N ASP A 64 4.10 -10.61 -0.64
CA ASP A 64 5.05 -10.93 0.43
C ASP A 64 4.41 -10.97 1.83
N VAL A 65 3.18 -10.48 1.99
CA VAL A 65 2.46 -10.47 3.27
C VAL A 65 1.77 -11.82 3.47
N LYS A 66 2.05 -12.47 4.60
CA LYS A 66 1.41 -13.74 4.98
C LYS A 66 0.09 -13.48 5.71
N GLY A 67 -0.89 -14.39 5.55
CA GLY A 67 -2.15 -14.33 6.29
C GLY A 67 -3.20 -13.37 5.74
N VAL A 68 -2.92 -12.64 4.65
CA VAL A 68 -3.91 -11.80 3.96
C VAL A 68 -4.64 -12.58 2.87
N ALA A 69 -5.95 -12.37 2.76
CA ALA A 69 -6.79 -12.99 1.73
C ALA A 69 -6.50 -12.43 0.32
N HIS A 70 -6.16 -11.15 0.22
CA HIS A 70 -5.91 -10.47 -1.05
C HIS A 70 -4.41 -10.23 -1.24
N LYS A 71 -3.88 -10.60 -2.39
CA LYS A 71 -2.47 -10.36 -2.77
C LYS A 71 -2.26 -9.05 -3.52
N LYS A 72 -3.33 -8.46 -4.02
CA LYS A 72 -3.32 -7.18 -4.72
C LYS A 72 -4.49 -6.35 -4.22
N LEU A 73 -4.21 -5.11 -3.83
CA LEU A 73 -5.23 -4.13 -3.50
C LEU A 73 -5.26 -3.07 -4.60
N VAL A 74 -6.47 -2.72 -5.02
CA VAL A 74 -6.70 -1.56 -5.88
C VAL A 74 -7.41 -0.49 -5.07
N LYS A 75 -7.53 0.71 -5.62
CA LYS A 75 -8.18 1.82 -4.91
C LYS A 75 -7.46 2.20 -3.61
N VAL A 76 -6.12 2.16 -3.64
CA VAL A 76 -5.29 2.49 -2.47
C VAL A 76 -5.20 4.00 -2.32
N TYR A 77 -5.77 4.51 -1.23
CA TYR A 77 -5.69 5.92 -0.85
C TYR A 77 -4.64 6.10 0.23
N LEU A 78 -3.43 6.44 -0.17
CA LEU A 78 -2.39 6.80 0.78
C LEU A 78 -2.74 8.18 1.40
N GLN A 79 -2.83 8.26 2.73
CA GLN A 79 -3.15 9.51 3.45
C GLN A 79 -1.93 10.11 4.15
N ARG A 80 -1.98 11.43 4.40
CA ARG A 80 -0.89 12.27 4.91
C ARG A 80 -0.95 12.34 6.45
N GLY A 81 0.02 11.76 7.16
CA GLY A 81 0.16 11.88 8.62
C GLY A 81 -0.32 10.67 9.42
N ARG A 82 -0.10 10.68 10.74
CA ARG A 82 -0.40 9.60 11.71
C ARG A 82 -1.90 9.25 11.73
N GLN A 83 -2.46 8.56 10.75
CA GLN A 83 -3.77 7.92 10.82
C GLN A 83 -3.97 6.87 9.72
N PRO A 84 -4.81 5.86 10.00
CA PRO A 84 -4.98 4.64 9.23
C PRO A 84 -5.36 4.83 7.76
N ILE A 85 -4.79 4.02 6.87
CA ILE A 85 -5.17 3.96 5.46
C ILE A 85 -6.36 3.01 5.29
N ARG A 86 -7.39 3.37 4.52
CA ARG A 86 -8.54 2.50 4.22
C ARG A 86 -8.50 2.12 2.73
N MET A 87 -8.43 0.83 2.40
CA MET A 87 -8.25 0.32 1.03
C MET A 87 -9.27 -0.77 0.69
N SER A 88 -10.11 -0.60 -0.32
CA SER A 88 -11.12 -1.63 -0.67
C SER A 88 -10.58 -2.63 -1.70
N GLY A 89 -10.51 -3.92 -1.35
CA GLY A 89 -10.15 -4.98 -2.29
C GLY A 89 -11.25 -5.22 -3.34
N THR A 90 -10.93 -5.13 -4.64
CA THR A 90 -11.81 -5.73 -5.66
C THR A 90 -11.45 -7.19 -5.84
N GLY A 91 -12.38 -8.06 -5.46
CA GLY A 91 -12.31 -9.50 -5.67
C GLY A 91 -12.24 -9.87 -7.15
N ALA A 92 -11.49 -10.94 -7.41
CA ALA A 92 -11.45 -11.65 -8.67
C ALA A 92 -12.84 -12.20 -9.02
N THR A 93 -13.30 -11.93 -10.23
CA THR A 93 -14.22 -12.77 -10.98
C THR A 93 -13.48 -13.36 -12.17
#